data_AF-A0A4Q4D1E6-F1
#
_entry.id   AF-A0A4Q4D1E6-F1
#
_cell.length_a   1.000
_cell.length_b   1.000
_cell.length_c   1.000
_cell.angle_alpha   90.00
_cell.angle_beta   90.00
_cell.angle_gamma   90.00
#
_symmetry.space_group_name_H-M   'P 1'
#
loop_
_entity.id
_entity.type
_entity.pdbx_description
1 polymer ?
#
loop_
_entity_poly.entity_id
_entity_poly.type
_entity_poly.pdbx_seq_one_letter_code
_entity_poly.pdbx_strand_id
1 'polypeptide(L)'
;MSALWDPVAGFGVTFRTMFRKTVTEQYPFEKLPTAPRFHGRHQLNRWPDGLEKCIGCELCAWACPADAIYVEGASNTDDADGSGRFSPG
;
A
#
# COMPACT_ATOMS: atom_id res chain seq x y z
N MET A 1 -7.17 47.94 24.03
CA MET A 1 -6.24 47.02 24.75
C MET A 1 -5.96 45.73 23.98
N SER A 2 -6.71 45.38 22.92
CA SER A 2 -6.51 44.16 22.10
C SER A 2 -5.40 44.27 21.04
N ALA A 3 -5.24 45.42 20.37
CA ALA A 3 -4.39 45.56 19.17
C ALA A 3 -2.90 45.20 19.32
N LEU A 4 -2.34 45.25 20.53
CA LEU A 4 -0.94 44.86 20.82
C LEU A 4 -0.81 43.53 21.57
N TRP A 5 -1.89 43.03 22.16
CA TRP A 5 -1.86 41.79 22.93
C TRP A 5 -1.97 40.56 22.02
N ASP A 6 -2.77 40.66 20.96
CA ASP A 6 -2.97 39.58 19.99
C ASP A 6 -1.68 39.19 19.23
N PRO A 7 -0.85 40.15 18.73
CA PRO A 7 0.42 39.82 18.10
C PRO A 7 1.42 39.18 19.06
N VAL A 8 1.52 39.70 20.29
CA VAL A 8 2.44 39.19 21.31
C VAL A 8 2.08 37.77 21.72
N ALA A 9 0.78 37.49 21.91
CA ALA A 9 0.30 36.14 22.18
C ALA A 9 0.62 35.18 21.02
N GLY A 10 0.44 35.61 19.77
CA GLY A 10 0.78 34.85 18.57
C GLY A 10 2.28 34.50 18.51
N PHE A 11 3.16 35.49 18.66
CA PHE A 11 4.61 35.27 18.70
C PHE A 11 5.03 34.38 19.88
N GLY A 12 4.34 34.46 21.02
CA GLY A 12 4.56 33.58 22.16
C GLY A 12 4.32 32.09 21.83
N VAL A 13 3.30 31.77 21.03
CA VAL A 13 3.03 30.39 20.57
C VAL A 13 4.14 29.91 19.63
N THR A 14 4.58 30.76 18.70
CA THR A 14 5.68 30.43 17.77
C THR A 14 6.98 30.19 18.52
N PHE A 15 7.35 31.09 19.43
CA PHE A 15 8.55 30.96 20.25
C PHE A 15 8.51 29.68 21.10
N ARG A 16 7.36 29.37 21.70
CA ARG A 16 7.18 28.12 22.44
C ARG A 16 7.31 26.87 21.56
N THR A 17 6.79 26.92 20.34
CA THR A 17 6.82 25.79 19.40
C THR A 17 8.22 25.54 18.86
N MET A 18 9.03 26.59 18.67
CA MET A 18 10.40 26.51 18.15
C MET A 18 11.31 25.59 18.99
N PHE A 19 11.15 25.58 20.32
CA PHE A 19 11.92 24.72 21.22
C PHE A 19 11.24 23.38 21.53
N ARG A 20 10.06 23.11 20.96
CA ARG A 20 9.37 21.81 21.13
C ARG A 20 10.00 20.79 20.18
N LYS A 21 10.05 19.52 20.61
CA LYS A 21 10.44 18.42 19.71
C LYS A 21 9.52 18.39 18.49
N THR A 22 10.12 18.43 17.29
CA THR A 22 9.39 18.32 16.03
C THR A 22 8.81 16.91 15.89
N VAL A 23 7.54 16.83 15.49
CA VAL A 23 6.89 15.56 15.14
C VAL A 23 7.26 15.25 13.70
N THR A 24 8.36 14.52 13.50
CA THR A 24 8.94 14.15 12.20
C THR A 24 9.43 12.72 12.24
N GLU A 25 9.52 12.10 11.06
CA GLU A 25 10.03 10.75 10.86
C GLU A 25 11.16 10.77 9.84
N GLN A 26 12.20 9.97 10.03
CA GLN A 26 13.36 9.93 9.13
C GLN A 26 13.18 8.89 8.01
N TYR A 27 12.37 9.18 7.01
CA TYR A 27 12.30 8.33 5.81
C TYR A 27 13.64 8.38 5.04
N PRO A 28 14.19 7.24 4.57
CA PRO A 28 13.62 5.90 4.51
C PRO A 28 13.97 4.97 5.69
N PHE A 29 14.73 5.45 6.68
CA PHE A 29 15.28 4.65 7.78
C PHE A 29 14.24 4.28 8.83
N GLU A 30 13.33 5.21 9.13
CA GLU A 30 12.18 5.01 10.02
C GLU A 30 10.90 5.00 9.17
N LYS A 31 10.20 3.86 9.14
CA LYS A 31 8.92 3.69 8.43
C LYS A 31 7.81 3.44 9.44
N LEU A 32 6.70 4.17 9.28
CA LEU A 32 5.47 3.88 10.02
C LEU A 32 4.93 2.49 9.66
N PRO A 33 4.40 1.74 10.64
CA PRO A 33 3.61 0.56 10.34
C PRO A 33 2.35 0.98 9.58
N THR A 34 2.10 0.33 8.45
CA THR A 34 0.85 0.54 7.69
C THR A 34 -0.33 -0.05 8.45
N ALA A 35 -1.51 0.56 8.30
CA ALA A 35 -2.73 0.01 8.86
C ALA A 35 -3.04 -1.37 8.25
N PRO A 36 -3.73 -2.29 8.97
CA PRO A 36 -4.04 -3.63 8.46
C PRO A 36 -4.84 -3.66 7.15
N ARG A 37 -5.58 -2.59 6.82
CA ARG A 37 -6.37 -2.44 5.58
C ARG A 37 -5.79 -1.39 4.63
N PHE A 38 -4.47 -1.17 4.69
CA PHE A 38 -3.82 -0.25 3.77
C PHE A 38 -3.86 -0.81 2.34
N HIS A 39 -4.37 -0.02 1.40
CA HIS A 39 -4.40 -0.34 -0.02
C HIS A 39 -3.03 -0.03 -0.65
N GLY A 40 -2.12 -1.01 -0.56
CA GLY A 40 -0.77 -0.92 -1.11
C GLY A 40 -0.66 -1.48 -2.54
N ARG A 41 0.51 -2.01 -2.85
CA ARG A 41 0.77 -2.68 -4.12
C ARG A 41 -0.05 -3.96 -4.23
N HIS A 42 -0.74 -4.15 -5.35
CA HIS A 42 -1.46 -5.38 -5.67
C HIS A 42 -0.50 -6.58 -5.70
N GLN A 43 -0.96 -7.72 -5.17
CA GLN A 43 -0.18 -8.97 -5.11
C GLN A 43 -1.08 -10.15 -5.50
N LEU A 44 -0.56 -11.00 -6.38
CA LEU A 44 -1.18 -12.30 -6.68
C LEU A 44 -0.81 -13.29 -5.57
N ASN A 45 -1.82 -13.71 -4.82
CA ASN A 45 -1.63 -14.63 -3.70
C ASN A 45 -1.62 -16.08 -4.18
N ARG A 46 -0.91 -16.93 -3.42
CA ARG A 46 -0.85 -18.39 -3.65
C ARG A 46 -1.54 -19.16 -2.52
N TRP A 47 -1.97 -20.38 -2.83
CA TRP A 47 -2.44 -21.37 -1.87
C TRP A 47 -1.26 -22.02 -1.12
N PRO A 48 -1.49 -22.72 0.00
CA PRO A 48 -0.42 -23.39 0.76
C PRO A 48 0.34 -24.48 -0.03
N ASP A 49 -0.25 -25.02 -1.08
CA ASP A 49 0.35 -25.98 -2.02
C ASP A 49 1.19 -25.31 -3.12
N GLY A 50 1.24 -23.97 -3.15
CA GLY A 50 2.06 -23.19 -4.08
C GLY A 50 1.33 -22.77 -5.36
N LEU A 51 0.11 -23.25 -5.61
CA LEU A 51 -0.71 -22.83 -6.76
C LEU A 51 -1.16 -21.37 -6.62
N GLU A 52 -1.31 -20.67 -7.74
CA GLU A 52 -1.90 -19.33 -7.72
C GLU A 52 -3.40 -19.38 -7.38
N LYS A 53 -3.86 -18.34 -6.67
CA LYS A 53 -5.30 -18.17 -6.40
C LYS A 53 -6.05 -17.58 -7.59
N CYS A 54 -5.35 -16.90 -8.49
CA CYS A 54 -5.93 -16.37 -9.71
C CYS A 54 -6.30 -17.52 -10.64
N ILE A 55 -7.51 -17.48 -11.21
CA ILE A 55 -7.98 -18.46 -12.20
C ILE A 55 -8.22 -17.81 -13.58
N GLY A 56 -7.76 -16.57 -13.77
CA GLY A 56 -7.95 -15.84 -15.03
C GLY A 56 -9.41 -15.51 -15.36
N CYS A 57 -10.29 -15.31 -14.37
CA CYS A 57 -11.73 -15.07 -14.60
C CYS A 57 -12.07 -13.63 -15.03
N GLU A 58 -11.09 -12.75 -15.18
CA GLU A 58 -11.25 -11.35 -15.62
C GLU A 58 -12.13 -10.43 -14.75
N LEU A 59 -12.67 -10.92 -13.63
CA LEU A 59 -13.55 -10.12 -12.76
C LEU A 59 -12.89 -8.86 -12.20
N CYS A 60 -11.59 -8.93 -11.89
CA CYS A 60 -10.83 -7.78 -11.41
C CYS A 60 -10.58 -6.73 -12.50
N ALA A 61 -10.38 -7.17 -13.75
CA ALA A 61 -10.24 -6.27 -14.90
C ALA A 61 -11.58 -5.60 -15.21
N TRP A 62 -12.68 -6.37 -15.25
CA TRP A 62 -14.04 -5.84 -15.43
C TRP A 62 -14.45 -4.84 -14.34
N ALA A 63 -14.10 -5.12 -13.09
CA ALA A 63 -14.42 -4.23 -11.97
C ALA A 63 -13.49 -3.01 -11.88
N CYS A 64 -12.40 -2.95 -12.67
CA CYS A 64 -11.41 -1.89 -12.57
C CYS A 64 -11.98 -0.58 -13.14
N PRO A 65 -12.11 0.50 -12.36
CA PRO A 65 -12.62 1.78 -12.87
C PRO A 65 -11.63 2.52 -13.76
N ALA A 66 -10.38 2.07 -13.83
CA ALA A 66 -9.29 2.72 -14.55
C ALA A 66 -8.76 1.88 -15.72
N ASP A 67 -9.38 0.72 -16.02
CA ASP A 67 -8.94 -0.22 -17.05
C ASP A 67 -7.43 -0.54 -17.01
N ALA A 68 -6.88 -0.68 -15.79
CA ALA A 68 -5.44 -0.82 -15.56
C ALA A 68 -4.94 -2.27 -15.60
N ILE A 69 -5.81 -3.25 -15.84
CA ILE A 69 -5.52 -4.68 -15.74
C ILE A 69 -5.86 -5.36 -17.06
N TYR A 70 -4.89 -6.07 -17.64
CA TYR A 70 -5.10 -7.00 -18.75
C TYR A 70 -4.92 -8.42 -18.23
N VAL A 71 -5.81 -9.33 -18.66
CA VAL A 71 -5.81 -10.74 -18.23
C VAL A 71 -5.92 -11.61 -19.47
N GLU A 72 -5.05 -12.60 -19.59
CA GLU A 72 -5.13 -13.66 -20.59
C GLU A 72 -5.08 -15.00 -19.86
N GLY A 73 -6.17 -15.76 -19.93
CA GLY A 73 -6.29 -17.04 -19.23
C GLY A 73 -5.59 -18.18 -19.97
N ALA A 74 -4.87 -19.02 -19.23
CA ALA A 74 -4.29 -20.25 -19.73
C ALA A 74 -4.49 -21.41 -18.74
N SER A 75 -4.43 -22.63 -19.23
CA SER A 75 -4.47 -23.83 -18.38
C SER A 75 -3.16 -23.96 -17.59
N ASN A 76 -3.27 -24.36 -16.33
CA ASN A 76 -2.09 -24.80 -15.58
C ASN A 76 -1.44 -25.99 -16.29
N THR A 77 -0.11 -26.02 -16.30
CA THR A 77 0.65 -27.17 -16.79
C THR A 77 0.88 -28.14 -15.64
N ASP A 78 0.56 -29.41 -15.84
CA ASP A 78 1.13 -30.49 -15.03
C ASP A 78 2.59 -30.63 -15.52
N ASP A 79 3.60 -30.41 -14.66
CA ASP A 79 5.01 -30.14 -15.02
C ASP A 79 5.66 -31.03 -16.12
N ALA A 80 6.80 -30.60 -16.68
CA ALA A 80 7.69 -31.45 -17.51
C ALA A 80 8.16 -32.74 -16.80
N ASP A 81 8.13 -32.75 -15.46
CA ASP A 81 8.46 -33.91 -14.59
C ASP A 81 7.25 -34.45 -13.81
N GLY A 82 6.02 -33.99 -14.09
CA GLY A 82 4.77 -34.61 -13.61
C GLY A 82 4.52 -34.64 -12.10
N SER A 83 5.10 -33.73 -11.31
CA SER A 83 4.98 -33.74 -9.84
C SER A 83 4.08 -32.64 -9.23
N GLY A 84 3.56 -31.68 -10.01
CA GLY A 84 2.57 -30.70 -9.52
C GLY A 84 1.83 -29.94 -10.62
N ARG A 85 0.70 -29.34 -10.22
CA ARG A 85 0.00 -28.31 -11.01
C ARG A 85 0.78 -27.01 -10.86
N PHE A 86 1.43 -26.55 -11.90
CA PHE A 86 2.20 -25.31 -11.89
C PHE A 86 1.41 -24.18 -12.57
N SER A 87 1.29 -23.04 -11.89
CA SER A 87 0.86 -21.79 -12.53
C SER A 87 2.11 -21.04 -12.97
N PRO A 88 2.40 -20.98 -14.29
CA PRO A 88 3.42 -20.09 -14.83
C PRO A 88 2.91 -18.67 -14.62
N GLY A 89 3.46 -18.01 -13.60
CA GLY A 89 3.14 -16.61 -13.30
C GLY A 89 3.53 -15.66 -14.42
#